data_AF-A0A7G6SZC8-F1
#
_entry.id   AF-A0A7G6SZC8-F1
#
_cell.length_a   1.000
_cell.length_b   1.000
_cell.length_c   1.000
_cell.angle_alpha   90.00
_cell.angle_beta   90.00
_cell.angle_gamma   90.00
#
_symmetry.space_group_name_H-M   'P 1'
#
loop_
_entity.id
_entity.type
_entity.pdbx_description
1 polymer ?
#
loop_
_entity_poly.entity_id
_entity_poly.type
_entity_poly.pdbx_seq_one_letter_code
_entity_poly.pdbx_strand_id
1 'polypeptide(L)' 'MSDEQRKQPTAADELIRRLVKETGITEAQARELVLFLGYNWSSLVREARMLKEP' A
#
# COMPACT_ATOMS: atom_id res chain seq x y z
N MET A 1 21.34 23.74 -9.75
CA MET A 1 21.19 22.28 -9.64
C MET A 1 20.53 22.03 -8.30
N SER A 2 19.21 21.96 -8.25
CA SER A 2 18.51 21.70 -6.99
C SER A 2 18.53 20.20 -6.80
N ASP A 3 19.24 19.75 -5.78
CA ASP A 3 19.26 18.36 -5.35
C ASP A 3 17.82 17.86 -5.23
N GLU A 4 17.49 16.93 -6.12
CA GLU A 4 16.32 16.09 -6.09
C GLU A 4 16.16 15.56 -4.67
N GLN A 5 15.19 16.12 -3.94
CA GLN A 5 14.86 15.74 -2.58
C GLN A 5 14.50 14.26 -2.63
N ARG A 6 15.48 13.37 -2.39
CA ARG A 6 15.28 11.94 -2.24
C ARG A 6 14.33 11.75 -1.07
N LYS A 7 13.03 11.72 -1.37
CA LYS A 7 11.97 11.47 -0.40
C LYS A 7 12.21 10.04 0.06
N GLN A 8 12.76 9.90 1.25
CA GLN A 8 13.01 8.59 1.81
C GLN A 8 11.68 7.85 1.92
N PRO A 9 11.63 6.54 1.60
CA PRO A 9 10.40 5.77 1.75
C PRO A 9 9.92 5.86 3.20
N THR A 10 8.64 6.19 3.37
CA THR A 10 8.02 6.16 4.70
C THR A 10 7.66 4.72 5.07
N ALA A 11 7.42 4.46 6.36
CA ALA A 11 6.88 3.17 6.80
C ALA A 11 5.55 2.82 6.10
N ALA A 12 4.75 3.84 5.73
CA ALA A 12 3.56 3.66 4.94
C ALA A 12 3.89 3.19 3.51
N ASP A 13 4.91 3.75 2.87
CA ASP A 13 5.32 3.34 1.51
C ASP A 13 5.85 1.90 1.48
N GLU A 14 6.56 1.47 2.53
CA GLU A 14 6.99 0.06 2.66
C GLU A 14 5.80 -0.88 2.83
N LEU A 15 4.81 -0.50 3.65
CA LEU A 15 3.59 -1.28 3.84
C LEU A 15 2.78 -1.39 2.54
N ILE A 16 2.64 -0.28 1.80
CA ILE A 16 1.94 -0.23 0.51
C ILE A 16 2.65 -1.13 -0.50
N ARG A 17 3.98 -1.04 -0.63
CA ARG A 17 4.76 -1.90 -1.54
C ARG A 17 4.61 -3.37 -1.18
N ARG A 18 4.64 -3.71 0.11
CA ARG A 18 4.39 -5.07 0.58
C ARG A 18 2.98 -5.53 0.23
N LEU A 19 1.97 -4.71 0.45
CA LEU A 19 0.57 -5.05 0.16
C LEU A 19 0.35 -5.32 -1.33
N VAL A 20 0.88 -4.44 -2.20
CA VAL A 20 0.87 -4.62 -3.65
C VAL A 20 1.56 -5.92 -4.05
N LYS A 21 2.74 -6.21 -3.51
CA LYS A 21 3.48 -7.44 -3.84
C LYS A 21 2.73 -8.71 -3.43
N GLU A 22 2.14 -8.73 -2.24
CA GLU A 22 1.51 -9.92 -1.66
C GLU A 22 0.12 -10.22 -2.24
N THR A 23 -0.60 -9.17 -2.66
CA THR A 23 -2.00 -9.30 -3.09
C THR A 23 -2.15 -9.05 -4.58
N GLY A 24 -1.22 -8.31 -5.19
CA GLY A 24 -1.21 -7.91 -6.59
C GLY A 24 -2.29 -6.91 -6.97
N ILE A 25 -2.88 -6.19 -6.00
CA ILE A 25 -3.69 -4.99 -6.27
C ILE A 25 -2.80 -3.84 -6.74
N THR A 26 -3.40 -2.79 -7.29
CA THR A 26 -2.66 -1.60 -7.71
C THR A 26 -2.17 -0.79 -6.50
N GLU A 27 -1.13 0.02 -6.69
CA GLU A 27 -0.62 0.91 -5.64
C GLU A 27 -1.68 1.91 -5.17
N ALA A 28 -2.55 2.37 -6.07
CA ALA A 28 -3.66 3.26 -5.74
C ALA A 28 -4.64 2.58 -4.75
N GLN A 29 -5.07 1.36 -5.07
CA GLN A 29 -5.94 0.57 -4.18
C GLN A 29 -5.27 0.30 -2.83
N ALA A 30 -3.97 -0.02 -2.82
CA ALA A 30 -3.23 -0.23 -1.57
C ALA A 30 -3.17 1.05 -0.71
N ARG A 31 -2.97 2.22 -1.34
CA ARG A 31 -2.99 3.52 -0.66
C ARG A 31 -4.37 3.81 -0.07
N GLU A 32 -5.44 3.58 -0.80
CA GLU A 32 -6.82 3.75 -0.32
C GLU A 32 -7.14 2.85 0.87
N LEU A 33 -6.74 1.57 0.80
CA LEU A 33 -6.93 0.64 1.92
C LEU A 33 -6.17 1.08 3.18
N VAL A 34 -4.92 1.54 3.04
CA VAL A 34 -4.14 2.05 4.18
C VAL A 34 -4.75 3.33 4.75
N LEU A 35 -5.28 4.22 3.91
CA LEU A 35 -5.98 5.42 4.36
C LEU A 35 -7.29 5.10 5.10
N PHE A 36 -8.03 4.08 4.64
CA PHE A 36 -9.33 3.73 5.21
C PHE A 36 -9.24 2.84 6.47
N LEU A 37 -8.32 1.87 6.47
CA LEU A 37 -8.20 0.85 7.52
C LEU A 37 -7.03 1.09 8.47
N GLY A 38 -6.16 2.05 8.16
CA GLY A 38 -4.90 2.25 8.85
C GLY A 38 -3.89 1.15 8.54
N TYR A 39 -2.98 0.90 9.48
CA TYR A 39 -1.79 0.07 9.28
C TYR A 39 -1.97 -1.40 9.72
N ASN A 40 -3.19 -1.86 9.98
CA ASN A 40 -3.43 -3.25 10.40
C ASN A 40 -3.29 -4.23 9.21
N TRP A 41 -2.18 -4.96 9.19
CA TRP A 41 -1.82 -5.88 8.10
C TRP A 41 -2.88 -6.95 7.80
N SER A 42 -3.50 -7.56 8.80
CA SER A 42 -4.46 -8.64 8.56
C SER A 42 -5.74 -8.14 7.90
N SER A 43 -6.22 -6.95 8.30
CA SER A 43 -7.34 -6.27 7.63
C SER A 43 -6.99 -5.88 6.21
N LEU A 44 -5.80 -5.28 6.00
CA LEU A 44 -5.35 -4.84 4.67
C LEU A 44 -5.28 -6.00 3.68
N VAL A 45 -4.68 -7.13 4.07
CA VAL A 45 -4.57 -8.31 3.19
C VAL A 45 -5.94 -8.91 2.86
N ARG A 46 -6.87 -8.92 3.83
CA ARG A 46 -8.22 -9.45 3.61
C ARG A 46 -8.96 -8.61 2.57
N GLU A 47 -9.06 -7.30 2.79
CA GLU A 47 -9.79 -6.42 1.88
C GLU A 47 -9.11 -6.36 0.49
N ALA A 48 -7.78 -6.35 0.44
CA ALA A 48 -7.04 -6.40 -0.82
C ALA A 48 -7.33 -7.67 -1.65
N ARG A 49 -7.55 -8.82 -1.01
CA ARG A 49 -7.93 -10.06 -1.70
C ARG A 49 -9.36 -10.01 -2.23
N MET A 50 -10.28 -9.37 -1.49
CA MET A 50 -11.68 -9.17 -1.93
C MET A 50 -11.76 -8.23 -3.15
N LEU A 51 -10.88 -7.22 -3.24
CA LEU A 51 -10.81 -6.32 -4.41
C LEU A 51 -10.37 -7.03 -5.71
N LYS A 52 -9.78 -8.23 -5.61
CA LYS A 52 -9.34 -9.03 -6.76
C LYS A 52 -10.38 -10.03 -7.25
N GLU A 53 -11.44 -10.24 -6.49
CA GLU A 53 -12.50 -11.15 -6.92
C GLU A 53 -13.32 -10.48 -8.03
N PRO A 54 -13.44 -11.11 -9.22
CA PRO A 54 -14.30 -10.62 -10.30
C PRO A 54 -15.79 -10.73 -9.97
#